data_AF-A0A321LPM1-F1
#
_entry.id   AF-A0A321LPM1-F1
#
_cell.length_a   1.000
_cell.length_b   1.000
_cell.length_c   1.000
_cell.angle_alpha   90.00
_cell.angle_beta   90.00
_cell.angle_gamma   90.00
#
_symmetry.space_group_name_H-M   'P 1'
#
loop_
_entity.id
_entity.type
_entity.pdbx_description
1 polymer ?
#
loop_
_entity_poly.entity_id
_entity_poly.type
_entity_poly.pdbx_seq_one_letter_code
_entity_poly.pdbx_strand_id
1 'polypeptide(L)'
;MEQPIWNFEQEPSDEPMDETGVNLRAYFDRMADDKMRGYSPAWTDDEVIAWDDNFRDDGELMLLCCERDVEIREYRKVLEECIRYRDRVRDKLVGRGA
;
A
#
# COMPACT_ATOMS: atom_id res chain seq x y z
N MET A 1 -15.25 4.34 -11.60
CA MET A 1 -14.89 5.63 -10.98
C MET A 1 -13.42 5.84 -11.31
N GLU A 2 -13.02 6.96 -11.92
CA GLU A 2 -11.60 7.22 -12.18
C GLU A 2 -10.92 7.56 -10.85
N GLN A 3 -9.99 6.71 -10.39
CA GLN A 3 -9.19 7.01 -9.20
C GLN A 3 -8.03 7.95 -9.58
N PRO A 4 -7.60 8.85 -8.70
CA PRO A 4 -6.44 9.68 -8.97
C PRO A 4 -5.17 8.82 -9.06
N ILE A 5 -4.17 9.34 -9.79
CA ILE A 5 -2.85 8.73 -9.83
C ILE A 5 -2.16 9.04 -8.50
N TRP A 6 -1.92 8.01 -7.70
CA TRP A 6 -1.15 8.08 -6.46
C TRP A 6 0.35 8.05 -6.76
N ASN A 7 1.14 8.69 -5.91
CA ASN A 7 2.60 8.74 -6.03
C ASN A 7 3.24 8.55 -4.64
N PHE A 8 2.76 7.56 -3.90
CA PHE A 8 3.27 7.19 -2.60
C PHE A 8 4.67 6.58 -2.68
N GLU A 9 5.01 5.91 -3.78
CA GLU A 9 6.35 5.41 -4.08
C GLU A 9 7.44 6.48 -3.91
N GLN A 10 7.13 7.72 -4.30
CA GLN A 10 8.06 8.86 -4.26
C GLN A 10 7.91 9.71 -2.98
N GLU A 11 7.03 9.33 -2.05
CA GLU A 11 6.85 10.09 -0.81
C GLU A 11 8.09 9.94 0.09
N PRO A 12 8.58 11.02 0.73
CA PRO A 12 9.66 10.92 1.69
C PRO A 12 9.37 9.87 2.77
N SER A 13 10.38 9.05 3.07
CA SER A 13 10.38 8.09 4.18
C SER A 13 11.30 8.59 5.27
N ASP A 14 10.92 8.36 6.53
CA ASP A 14 11.79 8.63 7.68
C ASP A 14 12.93 7.58 7.81
N GLU A 15 12.75 6.42 7.19
CA GLU A 15 13.71 5.30 7.18
C GLU A 15 14.30 5.11 5.76
N PRO A 16 15.59 4.74 5.64
CA PRO A 16 16.17 4.34 4.36
C PRO A 16 15.35 3.20 3.75
N MET A 17 14.91 3.37 2.50
CA MET A 17 14.20 2.34 1.76
C MET A 17 15.16 1.59 0.85
N ASP A 18 15.06 0.27 0.90
CA ASP A 18 15.65 -0.63 -0.09
C ASP A 18 14.71 -0.79 -1.31
N GLU A 19 15.15 -1.56 -2.31
CA GLU A 19 14.34 -1.82 -3.51
C GLU A 19 12.99 -2.46 -3.17
N THR A 20 12.96 -3.37 -2.18
CA THR A 20 11.73 -4.00 -1.70
C THR A 20 10.74 -2.96 -1.16
N GLY A 21 11.20 -2.02 -0.32
CA GLY A 21 10.36 -0.96 0.22
C GLY A 21 9.77 -0.06 -0.87
N VAL A 22 10.57 0.31 -1.88
CA VAL A 22 10.10 1.09 -3.03
C VAL A 22 9.04 0.31 -3.83
N ASN A 23 9.30 -0.96 -4.14
CA ASN A 23 8.36 -1.80 -4.89
C ASN A 23 7.06 -2.08 -4.13
N LEU A 24 7.12 -2.21 -2.80
CA LEU A 24 5.93 -2.31 -1.96
C LEU A 24 5.07 -1.04 -2.02
N ARG A 25 5.69 0.14 -2.00
CA ARG A 25 4.96 1.41 -2.16
C ARG A 25 4.36 1.55 -3.56
N ALA A 26 5.09 1.14 -4.61
CA ALA A 26 4.59 1.13 -5.98
C ALA A 26 3.42 0.14 -6.17
N TYR A 27 3.44 -1.00 -5.48
CA TYR A 27 2.32 -1.93 -5.42
C TYR A 27 1.08 -1.24 -4.84
N PHE A 28 1.25 -0.53 -3.73
CA PHE A 28 0.16 0.23 -3.13
C PHE A 28 -0.35 1.37 -4.02
N ASP A 29 0.49 2.07 -4.79
CA ASP A 29 0.01 3.10 -5.73
C ASP A 29 -0.95 2.54 -6.79
N ARG A 30 -0.78 1.28 -7.17
CA ARG A 30 -1.64 0.57 -8.14
C ARG A 30 -2.89 -0.04 -7.51
N MET A 31 -2.92 -0.20 -6.19
CA MET A 31 -4.08 -0.78 -5.50
C MET A 31 -5.30 0.13 -5.60
N ALA A 32 -6.45 -0.47 -5.93
CA ALA A 32 -7.71 0.25 -6.07
C ALA A 32 -8.07 1.00 -4.78
N ASP A 33 -8.55 2.24 -4.93
CA ASP A 33 -8.88 3.07 -3.76
C ASP A 33 -10.02 2.51 -2.91
N ASP A 34 -11.08 2.02 -3.56
CA ASP A 34 -12.20 1.39 -2.86
C ASP A 34 -11.76 0.14 -2.07
N LYS A 35 -10.76 -0.60 -2.58
CA LYS A 35 -10.18 -1.74 -1.85
C LYS A 35 -9.50 -1.24 -0.58
N MET A 36 -8.59 -0.28 -0.67
CA MET A 36 -7.88 0.27 0.49
C MET A 36 -8.81 0.86 1.55
N ARG A 37 -9.93 1.49 1.16
CA ARG A 37 -10.93 2.00 2.11
C ARG A 37 -11.67 0.90 2.87
N GLY A 38 -11.61 -0.34 2.37
CA GLY A 38 -12.12 -1.53 3.06
C GLY A 38 -11.17 -2.09 4.12
N TYR A 39 -9.90 -1.65 4.18
CA TYR A 39 -8.96 -2.10 5.20
C TYR A 39 -9.44 -1.74 6.61
N SER A 40 -9.30 -2.67 7.55
CA SER A 40 -9.52 -2.44 8.98
C SER A 40 -8.23 -2.72 9.77
N PRO A 41 -7.73 -1.75 10.57
CA PRO A 41 -6.57 -1.99 11.44
C PRO A 41 -6.86 -2.99 12.57
N ALA A 42 -8.13 -3.30 12.84
CA ALA A 42 -8.52 -4.29 13.83
C ALA A 42 -8.42 -5.75 13.34
N TRP A 43 -8.17 -5.96 12.04
CA TRP A 43 -8.05 -7.31 11.46
C TRP A 43 -6.81 -8.04 11.96
N THR A 44 -6.88 -9.37 12.01
CA THR A 44 -5.72 -10.22 12.21
C THR A 44 -4.81 -10.22 10.99
N ASP A 45 -3.58 -10.72 11.14
CA ASP A 45 -2.64 -10.85 10.03
C ASP A 45 -3.22 -11.74 8.92
N ASP A 46 -3.86 -12.86 9.28
CA ASP A 46 -4.52 -13.76 8.33
C ASP A 46 -5.69 -13.10 7.58
N GLU A 47 -6.47 -12.25 8.26
CA GLU A 47 -7.57 -11.50 7.64
C GLU A 47 -7.04 -10.47 6.63
N VAL A 48 -5.91 -9.82 6.92
CA VAL A 48 -5.25 -8.89 5.98
C VAL A 48 -4.67 -9.63 4.78
N ILE A 49 -4.03 -10.79 5.00
CA ILE A 49 -3.49 -11.66 3.95
C ILE A 49 -4.62 -12.09 3.00
N ALA A 50 -5.73 -12.59 3.54
CA ALA A 50 -6.89 -13.03 2.76
C ALA A 50 -7.57 -11.86 2.01
N TRP A 51 -7.59 -10.66 2.60
CA TRP A 51 -8.15 -9.47 1.97
C TRP A 51 -7.29 -8.94 0.81
N ASP A 52 -5.96 -8.98 0.96
CA ASP A 52 -5.07 -8.51 -0.08
C ASP A 52 -5.12 -9.42 -1.32
N ASP A 53 -5.38 -10.72 -1.15
CA ASP A 53 -5.59 -11.69 -2.25
C ASP A 53 -4.38 -11.84 -3.19
N ASN A 54 -3.23 -11.25 -2.81
CA ASN A 54 -1.98 -11.28 -3.58
C ASN A 54 -0.84 -11.95 -2.79
N PHE A 55 -1.13 -12.43 -1.59
CA PHE A 55 -0.25 -13.34 -0.85
C PHE A 55 -0.38 -14.76 -1.41
N ARG A 56 0.75 -15.46 -1.50
CA ARG A 56 0.80 -16.89 -1.84
C ARG A 56 0.36 -17.77 -0.67
N ASP A 57 0.13 -19.05 -0.95
CA ASP A 57 -0.20 -20.08 0.05
C ASP A 57 0.87 -20.27 1.14
N ASP A 58 2.08 -19.76 0.93
CA ASP A 58 3.20 -19.74 1.89
C ASP A 58 3.22 -18.49 2.79
N GLY A 59 2.31 -17.53 2.58
CA GLY A 59 2.24 -16.29 3.36
C GLY A 59 3.12 -15.15 2.84
N GLU A 60 3.76 -15.29 1.67
CA GLU A 60 4.58 -14.25 1.05
C GLU A 60 3.80 -13.43 0.02
N LEU A 61 3.97 -12.11 0.02
CA LEU A 61 3.37 -11.22 -0.96
C LEU A 61 4.01 -11.40 -2.35
N MET A 62 3.20 -11.58 -3.40
CA MET A 62 3.65 -11.56 -4.80
C MET A 62 4.06 -10.16 -5.25
N LEU A 63 5.23 -9.71 -4.81
CA LEU A 63 5.90 -8.52 -5.34
C LEU A 63 6.97 -8.95 -6.35
N LEU A 64 6.84 -8.47 -7.59
CA LEU A 64 7.88 -8.64 -8.60
C LEU A 64 9.10 -7.78 -8.24
N CYS A 65 10.30 -8.36 -8.34
CA CYS A 65 11.59 -7.69 -8.14
C CYS A 65 11.85 -7.21 -6.71
N CYS A 66 11.88 -8.12 -5.72
CA CYS A 66 12.28 -7.78 -4.36
C CYS A 66 13.65 -8.37 -4.02
N GLU A 67 14.46 -7.64 -3.26
CA GLU A 67 15.72 -8.15 -2.71
C GLU A 67 15.48 -9.10 -1.52
N ARG A 68 14.30 -9.01 -0.90
CA ARG A 68 13.87 -9.77 0.28
C ARG A 68 12.35 -9.89 0.35
N ASP A 69 11.87 -10.84 1.13
CA ASP A 69 10.45 -11.03 1.40
C ASP A 69 9.89 -9.91 2.29
N VAL A 70 8.62 -9.59 2.10
CA VAL A 70 7.88 -8.61 2.91
C VAL A 70 7.05 -9.34 3.95
N GLU A 71 7.40 -9.15 5.22
CA GLU A 71 6.60 -9.68 6.33
C GLU A 71 5.28 -8.91 6.49
N ILE A 72 4.24 -9.59 6.99
CA ILE A 72 2.91 -8.99 7.20
C ILE A 72 2.96 -7.72 8.07
N ARG A 73 3.90 -7.64 9.02
CA ARG A 73 4.05 -6.46 9.87
C ARG A 73 4.54 -5.24 9.10
N GLU A 74 5.51 -5.43 8.21
CA GLU A 74 6.00 -4.36 7.33
C GLU A 74 4.92 -3.97 6.33
N TYR A 75 4.25 -4.95 5.73
CA TYR A 75 3.13 -4.72 4.84
C TYR A 75 2.07 -3.82 5.48
N ARG A 76 1.63 -4.13 6.71
CA ARG A 76 0.63 -3.34 7.43
C ARG A 76 1.12 -1.94 7.78
N LYS A 77 2.38 -1.81 8.21
CA LYS A 77 3.01 -0.50 8.49
C LYS A 77 2.94 0.40 7.25
N VAL A 78 3.40 -0.12 6.11
CA VAL A 78 3.47 0.66 4.85
C VAL A 78 2.08 0.89 4.25
N LEU A 79 1.15 -0.06 4.39
CA LEU A 79 -0.25 0.12 4.02
C LEU A 79 -0.89 1.30 4.75
N GLU A 80 -0.70 1.38 6.07
CA GLU A 80 -1.25 2.47 6.87
C GLU A 80 -0.62 3.82 6.52
N GLU A 81 0.69 3.84 6.24
CA GLU A 81 1.37 5.02 5.71
C GLU A 81 0.76 5.45 4.36
N CYS A 82 0.48 4.50 3.46
CA CYS A 82 -0.17 4.77 2.18
C CYS A 82 -1.58 5.35 2.38
N ILE A 83 -2.37 4.78 3.28
CA ILE A 83 -3.73 5.28 3.59
C ILE A 83 -3.66 6.72 4.11
N ARG A 84 -2.75 7.02 5.05
CA ARG A 84 -2.54 8.38 5.56
C ARG A 84 -2.10 9.34 4.45
N TYR A 85 -1.21 8.89 3.55
CA TYR A 85 -0.81 9.66 2.38
C TYR A 85 -2.02 9.99 1.50
N ARG A 86 -2.83 8.98 1.15
CA ARG A 86 -4.01 9.13 0.31
C ARG A 86 -4.99 10.10 0.93
N ASP A 87 -5.31 9.96 2.21
CA ASP A 87 -6.23 10.87 2.91
C ASP A 87 -5.74 12.33 2.87
N ARG A 88 -4.42 12.54 3.03
CA ARG A 88 -3.82 13.87 3.01
C ARG A 88 -3.81 14.52 1.61
N VAL A 89 -3.60 13.75 0.55
CA VAL A 89 -3.47 14.28 -0.82
C VAL A 89 -4.76 14.21 -1.62
N ARG A 90 -5.71 13.34 -1.23
CA ARG A 90 -7.01 13.16 -1.89
C ARG A 90 -7.75 14.48 -2.04
N ASP A 91 -7.84 15.28 -0.99
CA ASP A 91 -8.49 16.59 -1.04
C ASP A 91 -7.81 17.53 -2.03
N LYS A 92 -6.49 17.43 -2.20
CA LYS A 92 -5.70 18.25 -3.14
C LYS A 92 -5.80 17.77 -4.58
N LEU A 93 -6.00 16.48 -4.80
CA LEU A 93 -6.13 15.85 -6.13
C LEU A 93 -7.57 15.99 -6.66
N VAL A 94 -8.57 15.85 -5.79
CA VAL A 94 -10.00 16.05 -6.11
C VAL A 94 -10.32 17.54 -6.26
N GLY A 95 -9.67 18.42 -5.49
CA GLY A 95 -9.87 19.88 -5.56
C GLY A 95 -9.26 20.59 -6.78
N ARG A 96 -8.58 19.87 -7.68
CA ARG A 96 -7.93 20.42 -8.88
C ARG A 96 -8.77 20.29 -10.17
N GLY A 97 -10.03 19.88 -10.04
CA GLY A 97 -10.99 19.70 -11.13
C GLY A 97 -12.20 20.61 -11.09
N ALA A 98 -12.03 21.90 -10.77
CA ALA A 98 -13.07 22.92 -10.90
C ALA A 98 -12.57 24.11 -11.73
#